data_AF-A0A3E2N3U0-F1
#
_entry.id   AF-A0A3E2N3U0-F1
#
_cell.length_a   1.000
_cell.length_b   1.000
_cell.length_c   1.000
_cell.angle_alpha   90.00
_cell.angle_beta   90.00
_cell.angle_gamma   90.00
#
_symmetry.space_group_name_H-M   'P 1'
#
loop_
_entity.id
_entity.type
_entity.pdbx_description
1 polymer ?
#
loop_
_entity_poly.entity_id
_entity_poly.type
_entity_poly.pdbx_seq_one_letter_code
_entity_poly.pdbx_strand_id
1 'polypeptide(L)'
;MKNYKTSSETLLALGVICCLLFMRYYETALYYRNINLILDTLYGYIAIPLFYFLISACLTTIFIKLSKIRISKKMKIFKLTDIFLLIIYMIVIVLRLSGYMTIGIIPFSSIYRFVFIAWGCIFASDFCLEK
;
A
#
# COMPACT_ATOMS: atom_id res chain seq x y z
N MET A 1 -25.95 21.34 2.87
CA MET A 1 -24.64 20.89 2.35
C MET A 1 -24.89 19.75 1.36
N LYS A 2 -24.48 19.89 0.09
CA LYS A 2 -24.51 18.77 -0.88
C LYS A 2 -23.49 17.71 -0.42
N ASN A 3 -23.95 16.50 -0.14
CA ASN A 3 -23.07 15.36 0.11
C ASN A 3 -22.35 15.01 -1.21
N TYR A 4 -21.16 15.56 -1.41
CA TYR A 4 -20.27 15.10 -2.47
C TYR A 4 -19.96 13.63 -2.18
N LYS A 5 -20.50 12.72 -2.99
CA LYS A 5 -20.19 11.30 -2.90
C LYS A 5 -18.78 11.12 -3.46
N THR A 6 -17.77 11.22 -2.61
CA THR A 6 -16.36 11.10 -2.99
C THR A 6 -16.17 9.75 -3.70
N SER A 7 -15.63 9.78 -4.91
CA SER A 7 -15.36 8.55 -5.64
C SER A 7 -14.23 7.80 -4.95
N SER A 8 -14.27 6.47 -5.00
CA SER A 8 -13.23 5.64 -4.38
C SER A 8 -11.88 5.87 -5.05
N GLU A 9 -11.84 6.20 -6.34
CA GLU A 9 -10.59 6.56 -7.02
C GLU A 9 -10.01 7.85 -6.45
N THR A 10 -10.84 8.86 -6.16
CA THR A 10 -10.37 10.12 -5.60
C THR A 10 -9.70 9.90 -4.24
N LEU A 11 -10.25 9.01 -3.41
CA LEU A 11 -9.68 8.70 -2.09
C LEU A 11 -8.36 7.93 -2.21
N LEU A 12 -8.29 6.93 -3.09
CA LEU A 12 -7.05 6.19 -3.38
C LEU A 12 -5.97 7.12 -3.95
N ALA A 13 -6.31 7.96 -4.93
CA ALA A 13 -5.40 8.91 -5.54
C ALA A 13 -4.87 9.94 -4.54
N LEU A 14 -5.73 10.43 -3.63
CA LEU A 14 -5.30 11.33 -2.56
C LEU A 14 -4.31 10.64 -1.62
N GLY A 15 -4.53 9.37 -1.28
CA GLY A 15 -3.58 8.56 -0.52
C GLY A 15 -2.23 8.39 -1.23
N VAL A 16 -2.23 8.14 -2.54
CA VAL A 16 -1.00 8.07 -3.37
C VAL A 16 -0.22 9.38 -3.30
N ILE A 17 -0.90 10.52 -3.46
CA ILE A 17 -0.28 11.85 -3.40
C ILE A 17 0.32 12.10 -2.01
N CYS A 18 -0.39 11.78 -0.94
CA CYS A 18 0.12 11.89 0.42
C CYS A 18 1.39 11.05 0.63
N CYS A 19 1.42 9.81 0.13
CA CYS A 19 2.60 8.96 0.20
C CYS A 19 3.79 9.57 -0.56
N LEU A 20 3.56 10.07 -1.78
CA LEU A 20 4.59 10.72 -2.59
C LEU A 20 5.16 11.98 -1.91
N LEU A 21 4.30 12.81 -1.32
CA LEU A 21 4.71 14.00 -0.60
C LEU A 21 5.59 13.64 0.61
N PHE A 22 5.17 12.64 1.39
CA PHE A 22 5.95 12.16 2.53
C PHE A 22 7.30 11.58 2.10
N MET A 23 7.32 10.72 1.07
CA MET A 23 8.56 10.16 0.54
C MET A 23 9.51 11.23 0.06
N ARG A 24 9.01 12.18 -0.72
CA ARG A 24 9.83 13.26 -1.27
C ARG A 24 10.37 14.16 -0.17
N TYR A 25 9.54 14.49 0.82
CA TYR A 25 9.99 15.24 2.00
C TYR A 25 11.08 14.47 2.76
N TYR A 26 10.88 13.18 2.98
CA TYR A 26 11.85 12.35 3.68
C TYR A 26 13.18 12.25 2.90
N GLU A 27 13.15 11.94 1.60
CA GLU A 27 14.35 11.86 0.75
C GLU A 27 15.12 13.17 0.68
N THR A 28 14.41 14.31 0.55
CA THR A 28 15.05 15.62 0.35
C THR A 28 15.49 16.29 1.65
N ALA A 29 14.76 16.12 2.74
CA ALA A 29 15.00 16.86 3.98
C ALA A 29 15.58 16.00 5.13
N LEU A 30 15.36 14.69 5.11
CA LEU A 30 15.63 13.82 6.27
C LEU A 30 16.64 12.69 6.01
N TYR A 31 16.71 12.16 4.78
CA TYR A 31 17.50 10.97 4.44
C TYR A 31 18.98 11.09 4.82
N TYR A 32 19.62 12.22 4.48
CA TYR A 32 21.04 12.44 4.79
C TYR A 32 21.31 12.87 6.23
N ARG A 33 20.26 13.18 6.98
CA ARG A 33 20.41 13.72 8.33
C ARG A 33 20.58 12.62 9.39
N ASN A 34 20.24 11.36 9.12
CA ASN A 34 20.39 10.24 10.07
C ASN A 34 19.77 10.53 11.46
N ILE A 35 18.76 11.43 11.53
CA ILE A 35 18.27 11.99 12.79
C ILE A 35 17.31 11.03 13.51
N ASN A 36 16.67 10.06 12.83
CA ASN A 36 15.61 9.27 13.48
C ASN A 36 15.35 7.90 12.84
N LEU A 37 15.74 6.84 13.56
CA LEU A 37 15.47 5.42 13.23
C LEU A 37 13.96 5.12 13.06
N ILE A 38 13.11 5.88 13.76
CA ILE A 38 11.64 5.80 13.64
C ILE A 38 11.17 6.31 12.26
N LEU A 39 11.70 7.44 11.80
CA LEU A 39 11.35 8.02 10.51
C LEU A 39 11.86 7.15 9.35
N ASP A 40 13.04 6.56 9.50
CA ASP A 40 13.60 5.61 8.54
C ASP A 40 12.75 4.34 8.42
N THR A 41 12.21 3.87 9.55
CA THR A 41 11.28 2.74 9.58
C THR A 41 9.96 3.13 8.92
N LEU A 42 9.36 4.28 9.28
CA LEU A 42 8.14 4.77 8.64
C LEU A 42 8.30 4.92 7.12
N TYR A 43 9.44 5.42 6.67
CA TYR A 43 9.73 5.55 5.24
C TYR A 43 9.85 4.19 4.55
N GLY A 44 10.72 3.32 5.05
CA GLY A 44 11.02 2.03 4.43
C GLY A 44 9.89 1.00 4.51
N TYR A 45 9.16 1.01 5.62
CA TYR A 45 8.21 -0.05 6.01
C TYR A 45 6.75 0.39 5.99
N ILE A 46 6.46 1.66 5.82
CA ILE A 46 5.06 2.10 5.82
C ILE A 46 4.80 2.87 4.55
N ALA A 47 5.52 3.97 4.31
CA ALA A 47 5.28 4.82 3.16
C ALA A 47 5.51 4.09 1.83
N ILE A 48 6.67 3.43 1.65
CA ILE A 48 7.01 2.74 0.40
C ILE A 48 5.99 1.65 0.06
N PRO A 49 5.71 0.67 0.94
CA PRO A 49 4.76 -0.39 0.65
C PRO A 49 3.33 0.15 0.44
N LEU A 50 2.91 1.11 1.25
CA LEU A 50 1.58 1.72 1.15
C LEU A 50 1.38 2.45 -0.18
N PHE A 51 2.39 3.16 -0.67
CA PHE A 51 2.34 3.79 -1.99
C PHE A 51 2.11 2.78 -3.10
N TYR A 52 2.90 1.69 -3.13
CA TYR A 52 2.77 0.66 -4.15
C TYR A 52 1.43 -0.06 -4.13
N PHE A 53 0.87 -0.28 -2.93
CA PHE A 53 -0.48 -0.79 -2.77
C PHE A 53 -1.53 0.19 -3.29
N LEU A 54 -1.49 1.46 -2.87
CA LEU A 54 -2.48 2.46 -3.23
C LEU A 54 -2.47 2.78 -4.72
N ILE A 55 -1.28 2.90 -5.34
CA ILE A 55 -1.19 3.20 -6.77
C ILE A 55 -1.69 2.03 -7.61
N SER A 56 -1.33 0.80 -7.22
CA SER A 56 -1.82 -0.42 -7.86
C SER A 56 -3.33 -0.55 -7.74
N ALA A 57 -3.88 -0.34 -6.54
CA ALA A 57 -5.31 -0.37 -6.30
C ALA A 57 -6.05 0.71 -7.11
N CYS A 58 -5.50 1.92 -7.18
CA CYS A 58 -6.06 3.03 -7.95
C CYS A 58 -6.13 2.70 -9.45
N LEU A 59 -5.00 2.28 -10.03
CA LEU A 59 -4.90 1.91 -11.46
C LEU A 59 -5.83 0.74 -11.80
N THR A 60 -5.87 -0.28 -10.96
CA THR A 60 -6.72 -1.46 -11.16
C THR A 60 -8.20 -1.08 -11.10
N THR A 61 -8.60 -0.23 -10.15
CA THR A 61 -9.97 0.29 -10.06
C THR A 61 -10.38 1.06 -11.32
N ILE A 62 -9.50 1.93 -11.81
CA ILE A 62 -9.73 2.70 -13.06
C ILE A 62 -9.84 1.73 -14.25
N PHE A 63 -8.95 0.76 -14.36
CA PHE A 63 -8.92 -0.22 -15.44
C PHE A 63 -10.18 -1.09 -15.49
N ILE A 64 -10.63 -1.62 -14.34
CA ILE A 64 -11.86 -2.42 -14.24
C ILE A 64 -13.07 -1.61 -14.70
N LYS A 65 -13.18 -0.36 -14.25
CA LYS A 65 -14.30 0.53 -14.62
C LYS A 65 -14.30 0.88 -16.10
N LEU A 66 -13.14 1.19 -16.68
CA LEU A 66 -13.01 1.48 -18.11
C LEU A 66 -13.33 0.26 -18.97
N SER A 67 -12.86 -0.92 -18.56
CA SER A 67 -12.99 -2.15 -19.33
C SER A 67 -14.36 -2.85 -19.15
N LYS A 68 -15.23 -2.33 -18.27
CA LYS A 68 -16.54 -2.92 -17.92
C LYS A 68 -16.48 -4.42 -17.59
N ILE A 69 -15.36 -4.87 -17.02
CA ILE A 69 -15.15 -6.28 -16.70
C ILE A 69 -16.09 -6.67 -15.56
N ARG A 70 -16.98 -7.65 -15.82
CA ARG A 70 -17.83 -8.25 -14.79
C ARG A 70 -17.01 -9.26 -13.99
N ILE A 71 -16.50 -8.83 -12.85
CA ILE A 71 -15.83 -9.72 -11.91
C ILE A 71 -16.89 -10.60 -11.22
N SER A 72 -16.60 -11.88 -11.02
CA SER A 72 -17.53 -12.83 -10.39
C SER A 72 -17.49 -12.76 -8.86
N LYS A 73 -18.65 -12.83 -8.18
CA LYS A 73 -18.80 -12.77 -6.71
C LYS A 73 -18.11 -13.89 -5.91
N LYS A 74 -17.45 -14.85 -6.54
CA LYS A 74 -16.71 -15.94 -5.85
C LYS A 74 -15.45 -15.48 -5.11
N MET A 75 -15.15 -14.17 -5.08
CA MET A 75 -13.92 -13.61 -4.52
C MET A 75 -13.90 -13.39 -2.98
N LYS A 76 -14.85 -13.91 -2.20
CA LYS A 76 -14.82 -13.79 -0.73
C LYS A 76 -13.56 -14.36 -0.06
N ILE A 77 -12.86 -15.29 -0.71
CA ILE A 77 -11.60 -15.88 -0.23
C ILE A 77 -10.48 -14.82 -0.17
N PHE A 78 -10.49 -13.84 -1.07
CA PHE A 78 -9.44 -12.81 -1.16
C PHE A 78 -9.43 -11.87 0.05
N LYS A 79 -10.61 -11.52 0.58
CA LYS A 79 -10.75 -10.73 1.83
C LYS A 79 -10.07 -11.35 3.05
N LEU A 80 -10.05 -12.69 3.15
CA LEU A 80 -9.38 -13.42 4.23
C LEU A 80 -7.86 -13.47 3.99
N THR A 81 -7.47 -13.51 2.71
CA THR A 81 -6.07 -13.43 2.26
C THR A 81 -5.46 -12.07 2.61
N ASP A 82 -6.21 -10.98 2.43
CA ASP A 82 -5.79 -9.62 2.81
C ASP A 82 -5.47 -9.51 4.30
N ILE A 83 -6.35 -10.04 5.16
CA ILE A 83 -6.15 -10.03 6.61
C ILE A 83 -4.90 -10.84 6.98
N PHE A 84 -4.73 -12.01 6.38
CA PHE A 84 -3.57 -12.87 6.64
C PHE A 84 -2.26 -12.19 6.23
N LEU A 85 -2.23 -11.55 5.05
CA LEU A 85 -1.06 -10.83 4.56
C LEU A 85 -0.69 -9.65 5.47
N LEU A 86 -1.69 -8.92 5.96
CA LEU A 86 -1.50 -7.81 6.89
C LEU A 86 -0.93 -8.28 8.23
N ILE A 87 -1.42 -9.41 8.76
CA ILE A 87 -0.89 -10.01 10.00
C ILE A 87 0.58 -10.41 9.82
N ILE A 88 0.91 -11.11 8.73
CA ILE A 88 2.30 -11.46 8.42
C ILE A 88 3.17 -10.21 8.33
N TYR A 89 2.67 -9.17 7.67
CA TYR A 89 3.39 -7.92 7.52
C TYR A 89 3.67 -7.22 8.86
N MET A 90 2.67 -7.20 9.76
CA MET A 90 2.83 -6.64 11.11
C MET A 90 3.84 -7.43 11.94
N ILE A 91 3.82 -8.77 11.87
CA ILE A 91 4.80 -9.62 12.56
C ILE A 91 6.22 -9.29 12.07
N VAL A 92 6.40 -9.13 10.76
CA VAL A 92 7.67 -8.76 10.15
C VAL A 92 8.16 -7.40 10.64
N ILE A 93 7.28 -6.39 10.72
CA ILE A 93 7.63 -5.07 11.26
C ILE A 93 8.10 -5.19 12.71
N VAL A 94 7.36 -5.93 13.54
CA VAL A 94 7.69 -6.12 14.96
C VAL A 94 9.04 -6.83 15.11
N LEU A 95 9.29 -7.90 14.35
CA LEU A 95 10.56 -8.63 14.35
C LEU A 95 11.75 -7.78 13.92
N ARG A 96 11.55 -6.82 13.01
CA ARG A 96 12.59 -5.88 12.61
C ARG A 96 12.81 -4.80 13.67
N LEU A 97 11.75 -4.25 14.25
CA LEU A 97 11.84 -3.24 15.31
C LEU A 97 12.50 -3.79 16.58
N SER A 98 12.28 -5.08 16.89
CA SER A 98 12.94 -5.77 18.00
C SER A 98 14.39 -6.18 17.71
N GLY A 99 14.91 -5.87 16.51
CA GLY A 99 16.30 -6.16 16.12
C GLY A 99 16.59 -7.62 15.78
N TYR A 100 15.58 -8.49 15.77
CA TYR A 100 15.74 -9.92 15.43
C TYR A 100 15.97 -10.16 13.94
N MET A 101 15.61 -9.21 13.07
CA MET A 101 15.91 -9.24 11.64
C MET A 101 16.82 -8.08 11.22
N THR A 102 18.04 -8.40 10.78
CA THR A 102 19.05 -7.46 10.26
C THR A 102 19.06 -7.39 8.73
N ILE A 103 17.92 -7.58 8.07
CA ILE A 103 17.87 -7.48 6.61
C ILE A 103 18.03 -6.00 6.23
N GLY A 104 18.99 -5.67 5.36
CA GLY A 104 19.19 -4.30 4.89
C GLY A 104 17.94 -3.73 4.19
N ILE A 105 17.74 -2.41 4.29
CA ILE A 105 16.55 -1.71 3.72
C ILE A 105 16.39 -1.98 2.22
N ILE A 106 17.52 -2.08 1.49
CA ILE A 106 17.58 -2.19 0.03
C ILE A 106 17.03 -3.55 -0.50
N PRO A 107 17.56 -4.72 -0.08
CA PRO A 107 17.02 -6.01 -0.53
C PRO A 107 15.60 -6.24 -0.03
N PHE A 108 15.25 -5.70 1.14
CA PHE A 108 13.90 -5.77 1.67
C PHE A 108 12.90 -4.96 0.84
N SER A 109 13.29 -3.78 0.32
CA SER A 109 12.39 -2.94 -0.47
C SER A 109 11.94 -3.64 -1.77
N SER A 110 12.80 -4.39 -2.45
CA SER A 110 12.49 -4.91 -3.80
C SER A 110 11.44 -6.02 -3.82
N ILE A 111 11.49 -6.96 -2.87
CA ILE A 111 10.54 -8.09 -2.83
C ILE A 111 9.15 -7.59 -2.41
N TYR A 112 9.08 -6.72 -1.41
CA TYR A 112 7.81 -6.21 -0.90
C TYR A 112 7.09 -5.29 -1.90
N ARG A 113 7.79 -4.62 -2.81
CA ARG A 113 7.16 -3.87 -3.92
C ARG A 113 6.20 -4.74 -4.72
N PHE A 114 6.66 -5.90 -5.19
CA PHE A 114 5.82 -6.80 -5.98
C PHE A 114 4.65 -7.37 -5.19
N VAL A 115 4.88 -7.71 -3.91
CA VAL A 115 3.84 -8.22 -3.02
C VAL A 115 2.75 -7.18 -2.80
N PHE A 116 3.10 -5.93 -2.49
CA PHE A 116 2.13 -4.85 -2.25
C PHE A 116 1.42 -4.40 -3.53
N ILE A 117 2.08 -4.47 -4.70
CA ILE A 117 1.42 -4.25 -6.00
C ILE A 117 0.36 -5.32 -6.25
N ALA A 118 0.72 -6.60 -6.13
CA ALA A 118 -0.21 -7.71 -6.32
C ALA A 118 -1.39 -7.61 -5.34
N TRP A 119 -1.10 -7.25 -4.10
CA TRP A 119 -2.10 -7.05 -3.07
C TRP A 119 -3.06 -5.89 -3.40
N GLY A 120 -2.53 -4.76 -3.89
CA GLY A 120 -3.35 -3.63 -4.33
C GLY A 120 -4.30 -3.99 -5.48
N CYS A 121 -3.85 -4.84 -6.43
CA CYS A 121 -4.71 -5.34 -7.52
C CYS A 121 -5.86 -6.20 -6.98
N ILE A 122 -5.56 -7.12 -6.05
CA ILE A 122 -6.53 -8.01 -5.42
C ILE A 122 -7.58 -7.17 -4.67
N PHE A 123 -7.10 -6.25 -3.82
CA PHE A 123 -7.97 -5.36 -3.05
C PHE A 123 -8.91 -4.54 -3.94
N ALA A 124 -8.41 -3.96 -5.04
CA ALA A 124 -9.23 -3.19 -5.97
C ALA A 124 -10.28 -4.05 -6.71
N SER A 125 -9.93 -5.30 -7.02
CA SER A 125 -10.85 -6.25 -7.64
C SER A 125 -12.01 -6.60 -6.71
N ASP A 126 -11.71 -6.80 -5.42
CA ASP A 126 -12.71 -7.04 -4.37
C ASP A 126 -13.56 -5.79 -4.10
N PHE A 127 -12.95 -4.61 -4.02
CA PHE A 127 -13.65 -3.37 -3.74
C PHE A 127 -14.63 -2.97 -4.87
N CYS A 128 -14.31 -3.29 -6.12
CA CYS A 128 -15.21 -3.09 -7.26
C CYS A 128 -16.39 -4.07 -7.31
N LEU A 129 -16.34 -5.20 -6.61
CA LEU A 129 -17.43 -6.20 -6.54
C LEU A 129 -18.53 -5.86 -5.53
N GLU A 130 -18.21 -5.07 -4.49
CA GLU A 130 -19.16 -4.67 -3.44
C GLU A 130 -20.05 -3.48 -3.85
N LYS A 131 -19.77 -2.81 -4.98
CA LYS A 131 -20.59 -1.71 -5.54
C LYS A 131 -21.49 -2.18 -6.67
#